data_AF-A0A661G8Q4-F1
#
_entry.id   AF-A0A661G8Q4-F1
#
_cell.length_a   1.000
_cell.length_b   1.000
_cell.length_c   1.000
_cell.angle_alpha   90.00
_cell.angle_beta   90.00
_cell.angle_gamma   90.00
#
_symmetry.space_group_name_H-M   'P 1'
#
loop_
_entity.id
_entity.type
_entity.pdbx_description
1 polymer ?
#
loop_
_entity_poly.entity_id
_entity_poly.type
_entity_poly.pdbx_seq_one_letter_code
_entity_poly.pdbx_strand_id
1 'polypeptide(L)'
;MKTRSTIFIAILTWSLLAMAQTAEISADPNRMEQRIKALSAFGMDASGATSRVAFSEADLAGRKYIMGLMREAGLSVSVDTAGNIIGRRA
;
A
#
# COMPACT_ATOMS: atom_id res chain seq x y z
N MET A 1 -28.43 -45.92 4.57
CA MET A 1 -27.92 -45.00 5.63
C MET A 1 -26.46 -44.60 5.44
N LYS A 2 -25.54 -45.52 5.11
CA LYS A 2 -24.08 -45.22 5.01
C LYS A 2 -23.71 -44.16 3.95
N THR A 3 -24.34 -44.18 2.77
CA THR A 3 -24.05 -43.28 1.64
C THR A 3 -24.43 -41.82 1.87
N ARG A 4 -25.48 -41.53 2.63
CA ARG A 4 -25.88 -40.15 2.99
C ARG A 4 -24.93 -39.55 4.02
N SER A 5 -24.40 -40.38 4.92
CA SER A 5 -23.45 -39.97 5.95
C SER A 5 -22.08 -39.60 5.37
N THR A 6 -21.59 -40.35 4.38
CA THR A 6 -20.31 -40.06 3.71
C THR A 6 -20.37 -38.78 2.86
N ILE A 7 -21.51 -38.50 2.22
CA ILE A 7 -21.70 -37.24 1.47
C ILE A 7 -21.71 -36.05 2.44
N PHE A 8 -22.39 -36.17 3.58
CA PHE A 8 -22.39 -35.13 4.61
C PHE A 8 -21.00 -34.85 5.18
N ILE A 9 -20.23 -35.91 5.48
CA ILE A 9 -18.85 -35.79 5.97
C ILE A 9 -17.97 -35.13 4.90
N ALA A 10 -18.11 -35.53 3.63
CA ALA A 10 -17.33 -34.95 2.53
C ALA A 10 -17.61 -33.45 2.33
N ILE A 11 -18.88 -33.03 2.38
CA ILE A 11 -19.28 -31.62 2.29
C ILE A 11 -18.75 -30.83 3.49
N LEU A 12 -18.84 -31.39 4.70
CA LEU A 12 -18.34 -30.76 5.92
C LEU A 12 -16.80 -30.58 5.87
N THR A 13 -16.08 -31.59 5.38
CA THR A 13 -14.62 -31.51 5.21
C THR A 13 -14.21 -30.51 4.14
N TRP A 14 -14.96 -30.37 3.04
CA TRP A 14 -14.67 -29.37 2.00
C TRP A 14 -14.89 -27.94 2.51
N SER A 15 -15.91 -27.75 3.33
CA SER A 15 -16.27 -26.45 3.93
C SER A 15 -15.18 -25.96 4.89
N LEU A 16 -14.56 -26.86 5.66
CA LEU A 16 -13.47 -26.55 6.58
C LEU A 16 -12.16 -26.18 5.87
N LEU A 17 -11.88 -26.78 4.71
CA LEU A 17 -10.69 -26.45 3.88
C LEU A 17 -10.79 -25.07 3.22
N ALA A 18 -11.99 -24.64 2.80
CA ALA A 18 -12.20 -23.31 2.21
C ALA A 18 -12.01 -22.16 3.23
N MET A 19 -12.31 -22.41 4.51
CA MET A 19 -12.13 -21.43 5.58
C MET A 19 -10.67 -21.25 6.01
N ALA A 20 -9.76 -22.15 5.60
CA ALA A 20 -8.34 -22.13 5.97
C ALA A 20 -7.45 -21.34 4.98
N GLN A 21 -8.04 -20.66 3.99
CA GLN A 21 -7.28 -19.89 3.01
C GLN A 21 -6.81 -18.57 3.67
N THR A 22 -5.61 -18.58 4.23
CA THR A 22 -4.92 -17.35 4.64
C THR A 22 -4.63 -16.54 3.39
N ALA A 23 -5.19 -15.33 3.31
CA ALA A 23 -4.84 -14.40 2.24
C ALA A 23 -3.33 -14.14 2.29
N GLU A 24 -2.62 -14.47 1.21
CA GLU A 24 -1.21 -14.10 1.09
C GLU A 24 -1.12 -12.57 1.08
N ILE A 25 -0.36 -12.00 2.02
CA ILE A 25 -0.10 -10.57 2.04
C ILE A 25 0.85 -10.27 0.87
N SER A 26 0.31 -9.62 -0.15
CA SER A 26 1.08 -9.18 -1.32
C SER A 26 0.90 -7.69 -1.55
N ALA A 27 1.94 -7.05 -2.08
CA ALA A 27 1.87 -5.65 -2.49
C ALA A 27 1.11 -5.55 -3.83
N ASP A 28 0.28 -4.52 -3.98
CA ASP A 28 -0.37 -4.20 -5.25
C ASP A 28 0.62 -3.44 -6.17
N PRO A 29 1.10 -4.06 -7.26
CA PRO A 29 2.07 -3.44 -8.16
C PRO A 29 1.49 -2.24 -8.92
N ASN A 30 0.20 -2.28 -9.28
CA ASN A 30 -0.44 -1.19 -10.00
C ASN A 30 -0.55 0.04 -9.10
N ARG A 31 -0.95 -0.15 -7.84
CA ARG A 31 -0.99 0.92 -6.85
C ARG A 31 0.40 1.54 -6.62
N MET A 32 1.45 0.73 -6.58
CA MET A 32 2.83 1.22 -6.44
C MET A 32 3.26 2.05 -7.64
N GLU A 33 3.06 1.54 -8.85
CA GLU A 33 3.42 2.24 -10.08
C GLU A 33 2.67 3.57 -10.22
N GLN A 34 1.37 3.57 -9.97
CA GLN A 34 0.55 4.80 -9.98
C GLN A 34 1.10 5.84 -9.01
N ARG A 35 1.48 5.44 -7.79
CA ARG A 35 2.03 6.36 -6.79
C ARG A 35 3.41 6.89 -7.17
N ILE A 36 4.27 6.07 -7.78
CA ILE A 36 5.58 6.51 -8.30
C ILE A 36 5.40 7.54 -9.41
N LYS A 37 4.49 7.30 -10.36
CA LYS A 37 4.19 8.24 -11.45
C LYS A 37 3.57 9.54 -10.94
N ALA A 38 2.66 9.47 -9.99
CA ALA A 38 2.08 10.66 -9.37
C ALA A 38 3.13 11.46 -8.59
N LEU A 39 4.06 10.79 -7.89
CA LEU A 39 5.18 11.47 -7.25
C LEU A 39 6.14 12.09 -8.27
N SER A 40 6.45 11.43 -9.39
CA SER A 40 7.40 11.95 -10.37
C SER A 40 6.93 13.26 -11.01
N ALA A 41 5.62 13.51 -11.09
CA ALA A 41 5.07 14.78 -11.58
C ALA A 41 5.59 16.02 -10.83
N PHE A 42 5.97 15.89 -9.55
CA PHE A 42 6.58 16.98 -8.79
C PHE A 42 8.05 17.15 -9.16
N GLY A 43 8.36 18.23 -9.88
CA GLY A 43 9.71 18.55 -10.35
C GLY A 43 10.06 17.94 -11.70
N MET A 44 9.08 17.47 -12.46
CA MET A 44 9.28 16.98 -13.81
C MET A 44 9.44 18.13 -14.80
N ASP A 45 10.47 18.05 -15.65
CA ASP A 45 10.67 18.98 -16.76
C ASP A 45 10.01 18.48 -18.07
N ALA A 46 10.12 19.28 -19.12
CA ALA A 46 9.54 18.96 -20.43
C ALA A 46 10.14 17.69 -21.10
N SER A 47 11.33 17.26 -20.67
CA SER A 47 11.97 16.02 -21.14
C SER A 47 11.50 14.78 -20.39
N GLY A 48 10.73 14.96 -19.30
CA GLY A 48 10.31 13.89 -18.39
C GLY A 48 11.33 13.59 -17.29
N ALA A 49 12.47 14.30 -17.25
CA ALA A 49 13.42 14.17 -16.15
C ALA A 49 12.85 14.85 -14.90
N THR A 50 13.08 14.24 -13.74
CA THR A 50 12.57 14.75 -12.46
C THR A 50 13.73 15.25 -11.60
N SER A 51 13.62 16.47 -11.10
CA SER A 51 14.55 17.05 -10.11
C SER A 51 13.79 17.54 -8.88
N ARG A 52 14.21 17.07 -7.71
CA ARG A 52 13.67 17.46 -6.40
C ARG A 52 14.83 17.72 -5.44
N VAL A 53 15.55 18.81 -5.69
CA VAL A 53 16.58 19.29 -4.76
C VAL A 53 15.93 19.53 -3.39
N ALA A 54 16.59 19.11 -2.32
CA ALA A 54 16.04 19.20 -0.97
C ALA A 54 15.56 20.62 -0.65
N PHE A 55 14.35 20.72 -0.09
CA PHE A 55 13.67 21.97 0.26
C PHE A 55 13.29 22.90 -0.90
N SER A 56 13.44 22.47 -2.15
CA SER A 56 12.83 23.17 -3.29
C SER A 56 11.30 23.07 -3.26
N GLU A 57 10.61 23.95 -3.99
CA GLU A 57 9.16 23.88 -4.15
C GLU A 57 8.67 22.50 -4.63
N ALA A 58 9.42 21.87 -5.54
CA ALA A 58 9.12 20.52 -6.03
C ALA A 58 9.27 19.45 -4.94
N ASP A 59 10.29 19.56 -4.08
CA ASP A 59 10.47 18.68 -2.92
C ASP A 59 9.35 18.88 -1.89
N LEU A 60 9.03 20.12 -1.53
CA LEU A 60 7.95 20.45 -0.60
C LEU A 60 6.59 19.93 -1.08
N ALA A 61 6.28 20.06 -2.38
CA ALA A 61 5.08 19.51 -2.97
C ALA A 61 5.06 17.97 -2.92
N GLY A 62 6.16 17.31 -3.28
CA GLY A 62 6.28 15.85 -3.20
C GLY A 62 6.15 15.31 -1.77
N ARG A 63 6.75 16.00 -0.79
CA ARG A 63 6.62 15.69 0.64
C ARG A 63 5.17 15.77 1.10
N LYS A 64 4.45 16.84 0.72
CA LYS A 64 3.03 17.01 1.03
C LYS A 64 2.20 15.85 0.48
N TYR A 65 2.46 15.42 -0.76
CA TYR A 65 1.80 14.29 -1.39
C TYR A 65 2.04 12.98 -0.62
N ILE A 66 3.30 12.64 -0.32
CA ILE A 66 3.63 11.41 0.42
C ILE A 66 3.04 11.40 1.82
N MET A 67 3.11 12.52 2.53
CA MET A 67 2.47 12.65 3.85
C MET A 67 0.94 12.49 3.77
N GLY A 68 0.31 12.90 2.67
CA GLY A 68 -1.10 12.63 2.38
C GLY A 68 -1.39 11.13 2.28
N LEU A 69 -0.66 10.42 1.40
CA LEU A 69 -0.80 8.98 1.24
C LEU A 69 -0.60 8.19 2.54
N MET A 70 0.34 8.62 3.38
CA MET A 70 0.57 8.01 4.69
C MET A 70 -0.64 8.17 5.61
N ARG A 71 -1.25 9.36 5.67
CA ARG A 71 -2.46 9.61 6.48
C ARG A 71 -3.66 8.83 5.94
N GLU A 72 -3.85 8.78 4.63
CA GLU A 72 -4.90 7.98 3.98
C GLU A 72 -4.76 6.48 4.29
N ALA A 73 -3.52 6.00 4.43
CA ALA A 73 -3.23 4.63 4.86
C ALA A 73 -3.42 4.40 6.38
N GLY A 74 -3.88 5.42 7.13
CA GLY A 74 -4.12 5.33 8.57
C GLY A 74 -2.87 5.46 9.44
N LEU A 75 -1.76 5.96 8.90
CA LEU A 75 -0.53 6.16 9.68
C LEU A 75 -0.57 7.49 10.46
N SER A 76 0.01 7.49 11.65
CA SER A 76 0.40 8.72 12.33
C SER A 76 1.64 9.31 11.65
N VAL A 77 1.56 10.55 11.17
CA VAL A 77 2.63 11.19 10.40
C VAL A 77 3.27 12.32 11.21
N SER A 78 4.59 12.30 11.31
CA SER A 78 5.39 13.33 11.99
C SER A 78 6.63 13.69 11.17
N VAL A 79 7.22 14.85 11.47
CA VAL A 79 8.50 15.30 10.90
C VAL A 79 9.45 15.56 12.07
N ASP A 80 10.64 14.95 12.04
CA ASP A 80 11.64 15.16 13.10
C ASP A 80 12.40 16.48 12.90
N THR A 81 13.30 16.80 13.84
CA THR A 81 14.12 18.03 13.82
C THR A 81 15.06 18.10 12.60
N ALA A 82 15.42 16.96 12.00
CA ALA A 82 16.26 16.90 10.81
C ALA A 82 15.45 17.01 9.49
N GLY A 83 14.11 17.02 9.58
CA GLY A 83 13.23 17.08 8.41
C GLY A 83 12.90 15.72 7.80
N ASN A 84 13.16 14.61 8.50
CA ASN A 84 12.74 13.29 8.07
C ASN A 84 11.24 13.11 8.31
N ILE A 85 10.53 12.52 7.34
CA ILE A 85 9.10 12.21 7.45
C ILE A 85 8.94 10.79 7.98
N ILE A 86 8.21 10.64 9.08
CA ILE A 86 8.01 9.36 9.77
C ILE A 86 6.51 9.03 9.77
N GLY A 87 6.14 7.92 9.11
CA GLY A 87 4.81 7.33 9.16
C GLY A 87 4.81 6.11 10.10
N ARG A 88 4.05 6.19 11.20
CA ARG A 88 3.97 5.13 12.22
C ARG A 88 2.61 4.45 12.19
N ARG A 89 2.61 3.12 12.10
CA ARG A 89 1.43 2.26 12.34
C ARG A 89 1.44 1.83 13.81
N ALA A 90 0.27 1.81 14.45
CA ALA A 90 0.09 1.25 15.79
C ALA A 90 0.29 -0.28 15.78
#